data_AF-A0A392PF66-F1
#
_entry.id   AF-A0A392PF66-F1
#
_cell.length_a   1.000
_cell.length_b   1.000
_cell.length_c   1.000
_cell.angle_alpha   90.00
_cell.angle_beta   90.00
_cell.angle_gamma   90.00
#
_symmetry.space_group_name_H-M   'P 1'
#
loop_
_entity.id
_entity.type
_entity.pdbx_description
1 polymer ?
#
loop_
_entity_poly.entity_id
_entity_poly.type
_entity_poly.pdbx_seq_one_letter_code
_entity_poly.pdbx_strand_id
1 'polypeptide(L)'
;IKSKGVTMTALLAKATALALAKHPVINSSCRDGNSFTYNSSINIAVAVAIDGGLITPVLQDADKVDVYSLSRKWKELVDKARAKQLQPHEYTT
;
A
#
# COMPACT_ATOMS: atom_id res chain seq x y z
N ILE A 1 -14.08 6.64 -14.53
CA ILE A 1 -13.10 6.51 -13.40
C ILE A 1 -13.60 7.23 -12.14
N LYS A 2 -13.97 8.53 -12.18
CA LYS A 2 -14.55 9.23 -11.02
C LYS A 2 -16.01 8.89 -10.63
N SER A 3 -16.73 8.06 -11.40
CA SER A 3 -18.13 7.68 -11.05
C SER A 3 -18.28 6.45 -10.14
N LYS A 4 -17.22 5.65 -9.94
CA LYS A 4 -17.22 4.47 -9.03
C LYS A 4 -16.23 4.59 -7.86
N GLY A 5 -15.66 5.78 -7.64
CA GLY A 5 -14.73 6.03 -6.54
C GLY A 5 -13.36 5.35 -6.65
N VAL A 6 -12.99 4.84 -7.83
CA VAL A 6 -11.67 4.21 -8.08
C VAL A 6 -10.66 5.27 -8.53
N THR A 7 -9.57 5.43 -7.78
CA THR A 7 -8.47 6.34 -8.11
C THR A 7 -7.38 5.65 -8.93
N MET A 8 -6.59 6.43 -9.67
CA MET A 8 -5.44 5.89 -10.41
C MET A 8 -4.43 5.23 -9.46
N THR A 9 -4.22 5.81 -8.28
CA THR A 9 -3.33 5.27 -7.25
C THR A 9 -3.76 3.88 -6.78
N ALA A 10 -5.05 3.65 -6.55
CA ALA A 10 -5.54 2.33 -6.17
C ALA A 10 -5.37 1.29 -7.29
N LEU A 11 -5.55 1.69 -8.55
CA LEU A 11 -5.29 0.82 -9.70
C LEU A 11 -3.81 0.46 -9.84
N LEU A 12 -2.93 1.45 -9.68
CA LEU A 12 -1.49 1.24 -9.71
C LEU A 12 -1.05 0.33 -8.56
N ALA A 13 -1.51 0.58 -7.33
CA ALA A 13 -1.22 -0.26 -6.19
C ALA A 13 -1.66 -1.72 -6.43
N LYS A 14 -2.86 -1.93 -7.00
CA LYS A 14 -3.36 -3.26 -7.34
C LYS A 14 -2.52 -3.93 -8.43
N ALA A 15 -2.17 -3.20 -9.49
CA ALA A 15 -1.36 -3.72 -10.58
C ALA A 15 0.05 -4.12 -10.10
N THR A 16 0.68 -3.27 -9.28
CA THR A 16 1.97 -3.56 -8.64
C THR A 16 1.88 -4.79 -7.76
N ALA A 17 0.83 -4.90 -6.92
CA ALA A 17 0.66 -6.06 -6.06
C ALA A 17 0.51 -7.37 -6.84
N LEU A 18 -0.24 -7.37 -7.94
CA LEU A 18 -0.37 -8.53 -8.83
C LEU A 18 0.94 -8.86 -9.56
N ALA A 19 1.75 -7.85 -9.91
CA ALA A 19 3.07 -8.07 -10.49
C ALA A 19 4.03 -8.71 -9.46
N LEU A 20 4.03 -8.21 -8.22
CA LEU A 20 4.81 -8.78 -7.12
C LEU A 20 4.40 -10.23 -6.80
N ALA A 21 3.11 -10.57 -6.94
CA ALA A 21 2.64 -11.94 -6.76
C ALA A 21 3.24 -12.91 -7.80
N LYS A 22 3.48 -12.43 -9.02
CA LYS A 22 4.16 -13.20 -10.08
C LYS A 22 5.68 -13.21 -9.95
N HIS A 23 6.24 -12.20 -9.27
CA HIS A 23 7.67 -12.00 -9.10
C HIS A 23 8.05 -11.87 -7.61
N PRO A 24 7.96 -12.97 -6.83
CA PRO A 24 8.11 -12.93 -5.37
C PRO A 24 9.51 -12.48 -4.90
N VAL A 25 10.53 -12.61 -5.76
CA VAL A 25 11.89 -12.11 -5.50
C VAL A 25 11.91 -10.60 -5.24
N ILE A 26 11.03 -9.83 -5.90
CA ILE A 26 10.95 -8.38 -5.73
C ILE A 26 10.29 -8.02 -4.39
N ASN A 27 9.41 -8.87 -3.86
CA ASN A 27 8.78 -8.70 -2.55
C ASN A 27 9.62 -9.29 -1.39
N SER A 28 10.91 -9.52 -1.60
CA SER A 28 11.80 -10.05 -0.57
C SER A 28 12.44 -8.94 0.26
N SER A 29 12.82 -9.27 1.48
CA SER A 29 13.60 -8.40 2.35
C SER A 29 14.98 -9.01 2.61
N CYS A 30 16.00 -8.16 2.65
CA CYS A 30 17.35 -8.54 3.02
C CYS A 30 17.77 -7.67 4.20
N ARG A 31 17.78 -8.23 5.42
CA ARG A 31 18.19 -7.49 6.63
C ARG A 31 19.69 -7.46 6.81
N ASP A 32 20.35 -8.59 6.54
CA ASP A 32 21.73 -8.82 6.96
C ASP A 32 22.71 -8.85 5.78
N GLY A 33 22.27 -8.53 4.56
CA GLY A 33 23.08 -8.62 3.33
C GLY A 33 23.37 -10.05 2.85
N ASN A 34 23.14 -11.05 3.69
CA ASN A 34 23.51 -12.45 3.44
C ASN A 34 22.32 -13.40 3.23
N SER A 35 21.10 -12.98 3.58
CA SER A 35 19.90 -13.80 3.48
C SER A 35 18.74 -13.00 2.89
N PHE A 36 17.95 -13.65 2.04
CA PHE A 36 16.72 -13.09 1.48
C PHE A 36 15.51 -13.80 2.10
N THR A 37 14.64 -13.03 2.72
CA THR A 37 13.38 -13.51 3.27
C THR A 37 12.26 -13.15 2.31
N TYR A 38 11.56 -14.17 1.81
CA TYR A 38 10.40 -14.00 0.93
C TYR A 38 9.16 -13.72 1.76
N ASN A 39 8.52 -12.58 1.54
CA ASN A 39 7.29 -12.22 2.23
C ASN A 39 6.09 -12.85 1.53
N SER A 40 5.24 -13.52 2.31
CA SER A 40 3.99 -14.15 1.82
C SER A 40 2.84 -13.15 1.64
N SER A 41 2.89 -12.01 2.33
CA SER A 41 1.93 -10.91 2.16
C SER A 41 2.52 -9.81 1.30
N ILE A 42 1.69 -9.24 0.43
CA ILE A 42 2.06 -8.14 -0.47
C ILE A 42 1.38 -6.87 0.02
N ASN A 43 2.16 -6.06 0.72
CA ASN A 43 1.71 -4.80 1.29
C ASN A 43 2.29 -3.65 0.47
N ILE A 44 1.45 -2.71 0.03
CA ILE A 44 1.87 -1.58 -0.80
C ILE A 44 1.78 -0.31 0.03
N ALA A 45 2.93 0.24 0.41
CA ALA A 45 3.02 1.57 1.00
C ALA A 45 2.95 2.63 -0.11
N VAL A 46 2.13 3.66 0.10
CA VAL A 46 2.03 4.78 -0.84
C VAL A 46 2.34 6.07 -0.12
N ALA A 47 3.33 6.80 -0.61
CA ALA A 47 3.76 8.07 -0.03
C ALA A 47 2.73 9.18 -0.28
N VAL A 48 2.26 9.81 0.79
CA VAL A 48 1.29 10.91 0.78
C VAL A 48 1.93 12.14 1.41
N ALA A 49 1.97 13.23 0.66
CA ALA A 49 2.38 14.53 1.18
C ALA A 49 1.29 15.10 2.09
N ILE A 50 1.69 15.59 3.27
CA ILE A 50 0.83 16.21 4.27
C ILE A 50 1.42 17.54 4.72
N ASP A 51 0.63 18.37 5.38
CA ASP A 51 1.12 19.66 5.89
C ASP A 51 2.18 19.44 6.98
N GLY A 52 3.43 19.72 6.62
CA GLY A 52 4.61 19.58 7.47
C GLY A 52 5.38 18.27 7.30
N GLY A 53 5.10 17.44 6.28
CA GLY A 53 5.93 16.26 6.03
C GLY A 53 5.40 15.27 4.99
N LEU A 54 5.87 14.03 5.11
CA LEU A 54 5.49 12.89 4.28
C LEU A 54 5.07 11.75 5.21
N ILE A 55 3.96 11.09 4.87
CA ILE A 55 3.53 9.87 5.57
C ILE A 55 3.21 8.77 4.56
N THR A 56 3.43 7.52 4.94
CA THR A 56 3.33 6.36 4.03
C THR A 56 2.26 5.37 4.54
N PRO A 57 0.97 5.66 4.33
CA PRO A 57 -0.08 4.69 4.59
C PRO A 57 0.14 3.39 3.79
N VAL A 58 -0.15 2.26 4.43
CA VAL A 58 0.06 0.92 3.88
C VAL A 58 -1.28 0.29 3.48
N LEU A 59 -1.36 -0.14 2.23
CA LEU A 59 -2.43 -1.00 1.73
C LEU A 59 -2.03 -2.46 1.93
N GLN A 60 -2.59 -3.08 2.98
CA GLN A 60 -2.30 -4.47 3.33
C GLN A 60 -2.96 -5.46 2.38
N ASP A 61 -2.25 -6.55 2.08
CA ASP A 61 -2.67 -7.66 1.21
C ASP A 61 -3.33 -7.16 -0.10
N ALA A 62 -2.68 -6.21 -0.77
CA ALA A 62 -3.23 -5.52 -1.94
C ALA A 62 -3.48 -6.49 -3.11
N ASP A 63 -2.82 -7.65 -3.15
CA ASP A 63 -3.04 -8.73 -4.11
C ASP A 63 -4.36 -9.49 -3.84
N LYS A 64 -4.77 -9.63 -2.57
CA LYS A 64 -5.99 -10.37 -2.16
C LYS A 64 -7.25 -9.51 -2.15
N VAL A 65 -7.11 -8.21 -1.89
CA VAL A 65 -8.26 -7.28 -1.78
C VAL A 65 -8.78 -6.84 -3.15
N ASP A 66 -10.10 -6.76 -3.35
CA ASP A 66 -10.67 -6.26 -4.60
C ASP A 66 -10.39 -4.77 -4.83
N VAL A 67 -10.36 -4.33 -6.09
CA VAL A 67 -9.98 -2.96 -6.45
C VAL A 67 -10.90 -1.88 -5.85
N TYR A 68 -12.19 -2.19 -5.65
CA TYR A 68 -13.14 -1.22 -5.11
C TYR A 68 -12.95 -1.07 -3.59
N SER A 69 -12.77 -2.17 -2.86
CA SER A 69 -12.42 -2.14 -1.44
C SER A 69 -11.06 -1.50 -1.21
N LEU A 70 -10.07 -1.79 -2.06
CA LEU A 70 -8.75 -1.16 -2.00
C LEU A 70 -8.87 0.35 -2.18
N SER A 71 -9.70 0.81 -3.12
CA SER A 71 -9.92 2.25 -3.34
C SER A 71 -10.65 2.93 -2.19
N ARG A 72 -11.63 2.26 -1.55
CA ARG A 72 -12.29 2.76 -0.34
C ARG A 72 -11.29 2.91 0.81
N LYS A 73 -10.53 1.85 1.11
CA LYS A 73 -9.47 1.87 2.13
C LYS A 73 -8.44 2.95 1.84
N TRP A 74 -8.01 3.08 0.58
CA TRP A 74 -7.08 4.13 0.16
C TRP A 74 -7.61 5.53 0.46
N LYS A 75 -8.88 5.79 0.13
CA LYS A 75 -9.52 7.07 0.42
C LYS A 75 -9.53 7.37 1.93
N GLU A 76 -9.94 6.39 2.74
CA GLU A 76 -9.94 6.51 4.21
C GLU A 76 -8.54 6.79 4.76
N LEU A 77 -7.52 6.06 4.29
CA LEU A 77 -6.13 6.25 4.70
C LEU A 77 -5.60 7.62 4.29
N VAL A 78 -5.94 8.12 3.10
CA VAL A 78 -5.55 9.47 2.65
C VAL A 78 -6.23 10.55 3.48
N ASP A 79 -7.51 10.39 3.78
CA ASP A 79 -8.26 11.35 4.60
C ASP A 79 -7.70 11.37 6.04
N LYS A 80 -7.40 10.21 6.63
CA LYS A 80 -6.70 10.09 7.92
C LYS A 80 -5.28 10.66 7.88
N ALA A 81 -4.53 10.42 6.80
CA ALA A 81 -3.17 10.92 6.63
C ALA A 81 -3.14 12.45 6.67
N ARG A 82 -4.03 13.08 5.90
CA ARG A 82 -4.17 14.54 5.85
C ARG A 82 -4.64 15.11 7.19
N ALA A 83 -5.53 14.40 7.89
CA ALA A 83 -5.99 14.76 9.22
C ALA A 83 -4.96 14.49 10.34
N LYS A 84 -3.80 13.88 10.04
CA LYS A 84 -2.80 13.43 11.03
C LYS A 84 -3.37 12.45 12.08
N GLN A 85 -4.36 11.66 11.68
CA GLN A 85 -5.07 10.68 12.53
C GLN A 85 -4.76 9.22 12.15
N LEU A 86 -3.71 9.00 11.35
CA LEU A 86 -3.24 7.65 11.05
C LEU A 86 -2.73 6.97 12.33
N GLN A 87 -3.14 5.73 12.54
CA GLN A 87 -2.63 4.93 13.64
C GLN A 87 -1.29 4.27 13.27
N PRO A 88 -0.43 3.95 14.26
CA PRO A 88 0.88 3.33 14.01
C PRO A 88 0.87 2.11 13.09
N HIS A 89 -0.16 1.27 13.22
CA HIS A 89 -0.33 0.07 12.40
C HIS A 89 -0.72 0.35 10.94
N GLU A 90 -1.12 1.58 10.60
CA GLU A 90 -1.53 1.98 9.25
C GLU A 90 -0.36 2.52 8.42
N TYR A 91 0.80 2.80 9.02
CA TYR A 91 2.04 3.21 8.33
C TYR A 91 3.28 2.38 8.71
N THR A 92 3.13 1.39 9.59
CA THR A 92 4.17 0.42 9.95
C THR A 92 3.71 -0.97 9.53
N THR A 93 4.55 -1.70 8.79
CA THR A 93 4.35 -3.12 8.45
C THR A 93 5.70 -3.80 8.33
#